data_AF-A0AAE1UWB5-F1
#
_entry.id   AF-A0AAE1UWB5-F1
#
_cell.length_a   1.000
_cell.length_b   1.000
_cell.length_c   1.000
_cell.angle_alpha   90.00
_cell.angle_beta   90.00
_cell.angle_gamma   90.00
#
_symmetry.space_group_name_H-M   'P 1'
#
loop_
_entity.id
_entity.type
_entity.pdbx_description
1 polymer ?
#
loop_
_entity_poly.entity_id
_entity_poly.type
_entity_poly.pdbx_seq_one_letter_code
_entity_poly.pdbx_strand_id
1 'polypeptide(L)'
;MASTDETPGAMPPGNGSVPPGKSMTIGQHFIDKGAQMMQSLKPIKQMSQHVCTFAMYSHDITRQIETHHYVSRLNQDFLQCAVYDSDDSNARLIGDRLPLGAPALMMSPQAVNLGMVAPELVKKRDEKYGTSSKDLEKTRVDIAGPETTMNPYANYWMQTGKGFAIDVELTDMKKTAPFP
;
A
#
# COMPACT_ATOMS: atom_id res chain seq x y z
N MET A 1 -8.62 -0.28 13.99
CA MET A 1 -8.25 -1.33 13.01
C MET A 1 -8.86 -2.61 13.53
N ALA A 2 -10.04 -2.98 13.04
CA ALA A 2 -10.75 -4.18 13.51
C ALA A 2 -10.44 -5.33 12.55
N SER A 3 -9.95 -6.44 13.08
CA SER A 3 -9.73 -7.70 12.36
C SER A 3 -10.89 -8.64 12.67
N THR A 4 -11.27 -9.47 11.70
CA THR A 4 -12.19 -10.59 11.88
C THR A 4 -11.39 -11.89 11.90
N ASP A 5 -11.85 -12.88 12.67
CA ASP A 5 -11.20 -14.18 12.95
C ASP A 5 -11.04 -15.12 11.75
N GLU A 6 -11.61 -14.79 10.60
CA GLU A 6 -11.48 -15.64 9.41
C GLU A 6 -10.30 -15.19 8.56
N THR A 7 -9.44 -16.16 8.20
CA THR A 7 -8.52 -15.98 7.08
C THR A 7 -9.34 -15.48 5.89
N PRO A 8 -9.04 -14.28 5.34
CA PRO A 8 -9.75 -13.80 4.17
C PRO A 8 -9.64 -14.90 3.12
N GLY A 9 -10.78 -15.43 2.67
CA GLY A 9 -10.81 -16.47 1.65
C GLY A 9 -9.92 -16.06 0.48
N ALA A 10 -9.28 -17.04 -0.18
CA ALA A 10 -8.35 -16.79 -1.28
C ALA A 10 -8.91 -15.72 -2.21
N MET A 11 -8.31 -14.54 -2.17
CA MET A 11 -8.75 -13.44 -3.01
C MET A 11 -8.60 -13.94 -4.45
N PRO A 12 -9.68 -13.99 -5.24
CA PRO A 12 -9.61 -14.53 -6.59
C PRO A 12 -8.48 -13.83 -7.33
N PRO A 13 -7.67 -14.55 -8.13
CA PRO A 13 -6.59 -13.95 -8.90
C PRO A 13 -7.16 -12.75 -9.64
N GLY A 14 -6.78 -11.56 -9.18
CA GLY A 14 -7.47 -10.33 -9.53
C GLY A 14 -7.09 -9.99 -10.96
N ASN A 15 -7.90 -10.41 -11.92
CA ASN A 15 -7.72 -10.07 -13.34
C ASN A 15 -8.13 -8.61 -13.63
N GLY A 16 -7.84 -7.66 -12.72
CA GLY A 16 -8.33 -6.28 -12.78
C GLY A 16 -9.81 -6.11 -12.40
N SER A 17 -10.33 -6.96 -11.52
CA SER A 17 -11.75 -7.13 -11.13
C SER A 17 -12.60 -5.85 -11.20
N VAL A 18 -13.47 -5.72 -12.20
CA VAL A 18 -14.45 -4.63 -12.32
C VAL A 18 -15.16 -4.40 -10.97
N PRO A 19 -15.22 -3.15 -10.44
CA PRO A 19 -15.99 -2.88 -9.23
C PRO A 19 -17.45 -3.31 -9.45
N PRO A 20 -18.07 -4.07 -8.52
CA PRO A 20 -19.42 -4.54 -8.71
C PRO A 20 -20.40 -3.38 -8.73
N GLY A 21 -21.42 -3.52 -9.56
CA GLY A 21 -22.40 -2.49 -9.82
C GLY A 21 -22.74 -2.41 -11.30
N LYS A 22 -23.71 -1.57 -11.62
CA LYS A 22 -24.05 -1.25 -13.01
C LYS A 22 -23.09 -0.18 -13.52
N SER A 23 -22.85 -0.17 -14.83
CA SER A 23 -22.11 0.91 -15.48
C SER A 23 -22.77 2.27 -15.22
N MET A 24 -21.95 3.33 -15.24
CA MET A 24 -22.46 4.69 -15.08
C MET A 24 -23.51 5.03 -16.15
N THR A 25 -24.54 5.76 -15.74
CA THR A 25 -25.53 6.31 -16.66
C THR A 25 -24.99 7.57 -17.32
N ILE A 26 -25.56 7.96 -18.47
CA ILE A 26 -25.22 9.23 -19.13
C ILE A 26 -25.44 10.42 -18.17
N GLY A 27 -26.52 10.39 -17.37
CA GLY A 27 -26.79 11.43 -16.38
C GLY A 27 -25.67 11.57 -15.35
N GLN A 28 -25.11 10.45 -14.86
CA GLN A 28 -23.99 10.47 -13.91
C GLN A 28 -22.73 11.09 -14.54
N HIS A 29 -22.42 10.73 -15.78
CA HIS A 29 -21.30 11.34 -16.51
C HIS A 29 -21.42 12.86 -16.64
N PHE A 30 -22.62 13.38 -16.86
CA PHE A 30 -22.86 14.83 -16.91
C PHE A 30 -22.65 15.49 -15.55
N ILE A 31 -23.16 14.88 -14.47
CA ILE A 31 -22.97 15.39 -13.10
C ILE A 31 -21.47 15.43 -12.75
N ASP A 32 -20.74 14.36 -13.03
CA ASP A 32 -19.32 14.26 -12.69
C ASP A 32 -18.47 15.26 -13.50
N LYS A 33 -18.76 15.44 -14.80
CA LYS A 33 -18.10 16.49 -15.60
C LYS A 33 -18.39 17.89 -15.08
N GLY A 34 -19.64 18.16 -14.67
CA GLY A 34 -20.02 19.43 -14.05
C GLY A 34 -19.23 19.67 -12.75
N ALA A 35 -19.16 18.66 -11.89
CA ALA A 35 -18.38 18.71 -10.66
C ALA A 35 -16.88 18.96 -10.95
N GLN A 36 -16.30 18.28 -11.94
CA GLN A 36 -14.90 18.46 -12.32
C GLN A 36 -14.59 19.90 -12.77
N MET A 37 -15.52 20.55 -13.48
CA MET A 37 -15.35 21.95 -13.90
C MET A 37 -15.49 22.94 -12.73
N MET A 38 -16.32 22.63 -11.73
CA MET A 38 -16.63 23.53 -10.62
C MET A 38 -15.68 23.37 -9.41
N GLN A 39 -15.16 22.15 -9.18
CA GLN A 39 -14.34 21.85 -8.02
C GLN A 39 -12.90 22.33 -8.20
N SER A 40 -12.40 23.05 -7.20
CA SER A 40 -11.02 23.58 -7.23
C SER A 40 -9.93 22.50 -7.09
N LEU A 41 -10.26 21.37 -6.46
CA LEU A 41 -9.36 20.22 -6.18
C LEU A 41 -8.03 20.63 -5.52
N LYS A 42 -8.04 21.66 -4.67
CA LYS A 42 -6.81 22.23 -4.06
C LYS A 42 -5.91 21.17 -3.40
N PRO A 43 -6.39 20.25 -2.54
CA PRO A 43 -5.50 19.27 -1.90
C PRO A 43 -4.90 18.26 -2.90
N ILE A 44 -5.67 17.87 -3.92
CA ILE A 44 -5.19 16.95 -4.96
C ILE A 44 -4.11 17.59 -5.82
N LYS A 45 -4.27 18.88 -6.16
CA LYS A 45 -3.28 19.66 -6.92
C LYS A 45 -1.98 19.93 -6.15
N GLN A 46 -1.94 19.68 -4.83
CA GLN A 46 -0.73 19.81 -4.03
C GLN A 46 0.15 18.55 -4.03
N MET A 47 -0.34 17.44 -4.59
CA MET A 47 0.48 16.23 -4.78
C MET A 47 1.58 16.54 -5.81
N SER A 48 2.82 16.55 -5.37
CA SER A 48 3.98 17.00 -6.17
C SER A 48 5.04 15.92 -6.37
N GLN A 49 4.87 14.78 -5.72
CA GLN A 49 5.80 13.67 -5.78
C GLN A 49 5.05 12.39 -6.15
N HIS A 50 5.64 11.63 -7.07
CA HIS A 50 5.20 10.29 -7.42
C HIS A 50 6.27 9.31 -6.98
N VAL A 51 5.89 8.32 -6.18
CA VAL A 51 6.79 7.28 -5.69
C VAL A 51 6.22 5.92 -6.07
N CYS A 52 7.03 5.14 -6.76
CA CYS A 52 6.72 3.77 -7.11
C CYS A 52 7.40 2.83 -6.12
N THR A 53 6.65 1.88 -5.55
CA THR A 53 7.19 0.82 -4.68
C THR A 53 6.46 -0.49 -4.89
N PHE A 54 7.02 -1.58 -4.39
CA PHE A 54 6.36 -2.88 -4.39
C PHE A 54 5.78 -3.16 -3.01
N ALA A 55 4.59 -3.76 -2.98
CA ALA A 55 3.94 -4.20 -1.75
C ALA A 55 3.47 -5.64 -1.91
N MET A 56 3.58 -6.42 -0.83
CA MET A 56 3.16 -7.82 -0.79
C MET A 56 2.00 -7.96 0.18
N TYR A 57 1.00 -8.78 -0.14
CA TYR A 57 -0.06 -9.08 0.83
C TYR A 57 0.51 -9.94 1.96
N SER A 58 0.28 -9.55 3.21
CA SER A 58 0.85 -10.26 4.36
C SER A 58 0.40 -11.72 4.47
N HIS A 59 -0.84 -12.00 4.08
CA HIS A 59 -1.46 -13.33 4.09
C HIS A 59 -1.13 -14.15 2.85
N ASP A 60 -0.64 -13.51 1.78
CA ASP A 60 -0.21 -14.16 0.56
C ASP A 60 0.92 -13.36 -0.08
N ILE A 61 2.14 -13.67 0.35
CA ILE A 61 3.38 -13.06 -0.12
C ILE A 61 3.67 -13.28 -1.61
N THR A 62 2.99 -14.24 -2.25
CA THR A 62 3.11 -14.46 -3.70
C THR A 62 2.39 -13.36 -4.49
N ARG A 63 1.41 -12.70 -3.86
CA ARG A 63 0.68 -11.58 -4.44
C ARG A 63 1.46 -10.28 -4.18
N GLN A 64 2.27 -9.95 -5.17
CA GLN A 64 3.06 -8.72 -5.19
C GLN A 64 2.43 -7.73 -6.16
N ILE A 65 2.31 -6.48 -5.73
CA ILE A 65 1.76 -5.39 -6.53
C ILE A 65 2.74 -4.22 -6.61
N GLU A 66 2.80 -3.60 -7.78
CA GLU A 66 3.40 -2.27 -7.94
C GLU A 66 2.38 -1.25 -7.39
N THR A 67 2.86 -0.32 -6.57
CA THR A 67 2.03 0.67 -5.88
C THR A 67 2.54 2.06 -6.19
N HIS A 68 1.62 2.94 -6.56
CA HIS A 68 1.90 4.28 -7.02
C HIS A 68 1.40 5.29 -5.98
N HIS A 69 2.35 5.91 -5.29
CA HIS A 69 2.08 6.88 -4.23
C HIS A 69 2.13 8.28 -4.82
N TYR A 70 1.03 9.02 -4.71
CA TYR A 70 0.97 10.44 -5.03
C TYR A 70 1.00 11.22 -3.73
N VAL A 71 2.07 11.98 -3.53
CA VAL A 71 2.50 12.44 -2.21
C VAL A 71 2.45 13.96 -2.13
N SER A 72 1.89 14.43 -1.01
CA SER A 72 1.90 15.81 -0.55
C SER A 72 2.73 15.90 0.72
N ARG A 73 3.75 16.78 0.73
CA ARG A 73 4.50 17.09 1.95
C ARG A 73 3.69 18.01 2.84
N LEU A 74 3.36 17.55 4.05
CA LEU A 74 2.61 18.36 5.02
C LEU A 74 3.55 19.26 5.83
N ASN A 75 4.73 18.77 6.19
CA ASN A 75 5.80 19.52 6.86
C ASN A 75 7.16 18.80 6.68
N GLN A 76 8.16 19.15 7.49
CA GLN A 76 9.50 18.56 7.40
C GLN A 76 9.51 17.04 7.62
N ASP A 77 8.64 16.54 8.50
CA ASP A 77 8.67 15.16 9.00
C ASP A 77 7.54 14.30 8.42
N PHE A 78 6.47 14.92 7.94
CA PHE A 78 5.25 14.22 7.53
C PHE A 78 4.95 14.36 6.04
N LEU A 79 4.74 13.20 5.41
CA LEU A 79 4.24 13.04 4.06
C LEU A 79 2.85 12.40 4.13
N GLN A 80 1.93 12.87 3.30
CA GLN A 80 0.61 12.26 3.10
C GLN A 80 0.50 11.74 1.68
N CYS A 81 0.06 10.49 1.52
CA CYS A 81 0.06 9.80 0.23
C CYS A 81 -1.32 9.23 -0.08
N ALA A 82 -1.77 9.40 -1.32
CA ALA A 82 -2.78 8.54 -1.92
C ALA A 82 -2.07 7.42 -2.68
N VAL A 83 -2.43 6.17 -2.44
CA VAL A 83 -1.74 5.00 -3.02
C VAL A 83 -2.65 4.35 -4.04
N TYR A 84 -2.17 4.07 -5.24
CA TYR A 84 -2.92 3.45 -6.33
C TYR A 84 -2.25 2.17 -6.84
N ASP A 85 -3.04 1.30 -7.47
CA ASP A 85 -2.60 0.03 -8.05
C ASP A 85 -1.98 0.15 -9.46
N SER A 86 -2.10 1.32 -10.09
CA SER A 86 -1.46 1.71 -11.35
C SER A 86 -1.23 3.23 -11.36
N ASP A 87 -0.45 3.73 -12.31
CA ASP A 87 -0.35 5.15 -12.65
C ASP A 87 -1.21 5.52 -13.88
N ASP A 88 -2.00 4.57 -14.40
CA ASP A 88 -2.96 4.82 -15.47
C ASP A 88 -4.13 5.70 -15.02
N SER A 89 -4.78 6.37 -15.98
CA SER A 89 -5.96 7.22 -15.70
C SER A 89 -7.15 6.49 -15.09
N ASN A 90 -7.21 5.16 -15.19
CA ASN A 90 -8.23 4.29 -14.61
C ASN A 90 -7.75 3.53 -13.37
N ALA A 91 -6.60 3.92 -12.81
CA ALA A 91 -6.03 3.32 -11.61
C ALA A 91 -6.98 3.44 -10.41
N ARG A 92 -6.86 2.49 -9.50
CA ARG A 92 -7.72 2.39 -8.32
C ARG A 92 -6.91 2.67 -7.08
N LEU A 93 -7.53 3.43 -6.18
CA LEU A 93 -6.96 3.68 -4.86
C LEU A 93 -6.82 2.34 -4.12
N ILE A 94 -5.62 2.07 -3.60
CA ILE A 94 -5.31 0.96 -2.71
C ILE A 94 -5.76 1.33 -1.30
N GLY A 95 -6.51 0.42 -0.70
CA GLY A 95 -7.38 0.68 0.43
C GLY A 95 -8.78 0.24 -0.02
N ASP A 96 -9.33 -0.75 0.67
CA ASP A 96 -10.54 -1.45 0.24
C ASP A 96 -11.70 -0.49 -0.10
N ARG A 97 -12.72 -1.02 -0.81
CA ARG A 97 -14.07 -0.44 -0.87
C ARG A 97 -14.40 0.10 0.51
N LEU A 98 -15.03 1.29 0.57
CA LEU A 98 -15.72 1.87 1.74
C LEU A 98 -15.69 0.91 2.93
N PRO A 99 -15.05 1.24 4.08
CA PRO A 99 -14.53 0.31 5.08
C PRO A 99 -15.54 -0.78 5.49
N LEU A 100 -15.65 -1.82 4.68
CA LEU A 100 -16.67 -2.87 4.78
C LEU A 100 -16.03 -4.27 4.75
N GLY A 101 -14.70 -4.35 4.63
CA GLY A 101 -13.91 -5.58 4.70
C GLY A 101 -12.76 -5.48 5.70
N ALA A 102 -12.17 -6.63 6.04
CA ALA A 102 -11.03 -6.69 6.93
C ALA A 102 -9.81 -6.00 6.28
N PRO A 103 -9.08 -5.13 7.02
CA PRO A 103 -7.90 -4.48 6.48
C PRO A 103 -6.83 -5.54 6.14
N ALA A 104 -6.50 -5.68 4.86
CA ALA A 104 -5.37 -6.49 4.45
C ALA A 104 -4.07 -5.74 4.78
N LEU A 105 -3.26 -6.32 5.66
CA LEU A 105 -1.93 -5.80 5.94
C LEU A 105 -1.04 -6.03 4.70
N MET A 106 -0.33 -4.98 4.30
CA MET A 106 0.69 -5.06 3.26
C MET A 106 2.06 -5.04 3.92
N MET A 107 2.99 -5.82 3.38
CA MET A 107 4.38 -5.85 3.80
C MET A 107 5.28 -5.24 2.73
N SER A 108 6.34 -4.58 3.19
CA SER A 108 7.42 -4.11 2.32
C SER A 108 8.33 -5.28 1.90
N PRO A 109 9.01 -5.16 0.75
CA PRO A 109 9.99 -6.14 0.34
C PRO A 109 11.07 -6.37 1.39
N GLN A 110 11.50 -7.62 1.53
CA GLN A 110 12.53 -8.07 2.46
C GLN A 110 13.66 -8.73 1.69
N ALA A 111 14.88 -8.70 2.25
CA ALA A 111 16.06 -9.35 1.67
C ALA A 111 16.05 -10.89 1.79
N VAL A 112 15.04 -11.47 2.46
CA VAL A 112 14.90 -12.92 2.63
C VAL A 112 13.92 -13.50 1.63
N ASN A 113 14.09 -14.78 1.29
CA ASN A 113 13.45 -15.44 0.15
C ASN A 113 11.93 -15.25 0.04
N LEU A 114 11.21 -15.17 1.16
CA LEU A 114 9.75 -14.98 1.20
C LEU A 114 9.29 -13.53 0.91
N GLY A 115 10.17 -12.54 1.08
CA GLY A 115 9.86 -11.12 0.88
C GLY A 115 10.53 -10.48 -0.33
N MET A 116 11.22 -11.28 -1.16
CA MET A 116 11.89 -10.77 -2.35
C MET A 116 10.88 -10.41 -3.44
N VAL A 117 11.08 -9.26 -4.07
CA VAL A 117 10.25 -8.85 -5.21
C VAL A 117 10.53 -9.75 -6.41
N ALA A 118 9.48 -10.17 -7.12
CA ALA A 118 9.58 -10.95 -8.34
C ALA A 118 10.45 -10.17 -9.37
N PRO A 119 11.53 -10.78 -9.90
CA PRO A 119 12.45 -10.10 -10.80
C PRO A 119 11.78 -9.49 -12.04
N GLU A 120 10.73 -10.14 -12.55
CA GLU A 120 9.98 -9.65 -13.71
C GLU A 120 9.24 -8.35 -13.43
N LEU A 121 8.73 -8.14 -12.21
CA LEU A 121 8.08 -6.90 -11.80
C LEU A 121 9.10 -5.76 -11.71
N VAL A 122 10.28 -6.04 -11.15
CA VAL A 122 11.39 -5.09 -11.09
C VAL A 122 11.82 -4.68 -12.49
N LYS A 123 12.00 -5.65 -13.39
CA LYS A 123 12.39 -5.41 -14.78
C LYS A 123 11.36 -4.56 -15.52
N LYS A 124 10.06 -4.88 -15.41
CA LYS A 124 8.97 -4.11 -16.04
C LYS A 124 8.99 -2.64 -15.59
N ARG A 125 9.16 -2.40 -14.30
CA ARG A 125 9.24 -1.05 -13.72
C ARG A 125 10.49 -0.31 -14.21
N ASP A 126 11.63 -0.98 -14.21
CA ASP A 126 12.92 -0.44 -14.68
C ASP A 126 12.84 -0.01 -16.16
N GLU A 127 12.26 -0.85 -17.02
CA GLU A 127 12.01 -0.53 -18.44
C GLU A 127 11.04 0.64 -18.60
N LYS A 128 9.96 0.67 -17.81
CA LYS A 128 8.94 1.74 -17.87
C LYS A 128 9.50 3.11 -17.54
N TYR A 129 10.33 3.21 -16.49
CA TYR A 129 10.87 4.50 -16.02
C TYR A 129 12.30 4.78 -16.52
N GLY A 130 12.89 3.88 -17.31
CA GLY A 130 14.27 4.02 -17.78
C GLY A 130 15.30 4.03 -16.64
N THR A 131 15.05 3.24 -15.59
CA THR A 131 15.92 3.16 -14.40
C THR A 131 16.59 1.79 -14.31
N SER A 132 17.77 1.71 -13.68
CA SER A 132 18.47 0.45 -13.42
C SER A 132 18.57 0.21 -11.92
N SER A 133 17.79 -0.73 -11.40
CA SER A 133 17.80 -1.09 -9.98
C SER A 133 19.18 -1.59 -9.54
N LYS A 134 19.87 -2.36 -10.39
CA LYS A 134 21.23 -2.86 -10.10
C LYS A 134 22.27 -1.75 -10.01
N ASP A 135 22.15 -0.70 -10.80
CA ASP A 135 23.10 0.41 -10.73
C ASP A 135 22.79 1.31 -9.53
N LEU A 136 21.51 1.54 -9.23
CA LEU A 136 21.11 2.24 -8.01
C LEU A 136 21.55 1.49 -6.74
N GLU A 137 21.50 0.16 -6.74
CA GLU A 137 22.01 -0.66 -5.64
C GLU A 137 23.51 -0.43 -5.41
N LYS A 138 24.32 -0.43 -6.47
CA LYS A 138 25.76 -0.12 -6.38
C LYS A 138 26.04 1.27 -5.83
N THR A 139 25.17 2.26 -6.10
CA THR A 139 25.33 3.61 -5.55
C THR A 139 24.99 3.74 -4.07
N ARG A 140 24.41 2.69 -3.46
CA ARG A 140 23.93 2.68 -2.06
C ARG A 140 24.67 1.68 -1.18
N VAL A 141 25.76 1.11 -1.68
CA VAL A 141 26.63 0.16 -0.98
C VAL A 141 27.17 0.71 0.35
N ASP A 142 27.32 2.02 0.45
CA ASP A 142 27.79 2.77 1.61
C ASP A 142 26.70 3.04 2.66
N ILE A 143 25.43 2.79 2.34
CA ILE A 143 24.32 2.88 3.29
C ILE A 143 24.30 1.60 4.14
N ALA A 144 25.21 1.52 5.11
CA ALA A 144 25.20 0.45 6.11
C ALA A 144 24.00 0.61 7.05
N GLY A 145 23.36 -0.52 7.39
CA GLY A 145 22.36 -0.56 8.44
C GLY A 145 22.97 -0.26 9.82
N PRO A 146 22.16 0.03 10.85
CA PRO A 146 22.66 0.23 12.20
C PRO A 146 23.21 -1.09 12.78
N GLU A 147 24.50 -1.34 12.65
CA GLU A 147 25.14 -2.59 13.13
C GLU A 147 25.21 -2.68 14.67
N THR A 148 25.27 -1.56 15.38
CA THR A 148 25.56 -1.50 16.82
C THR A 148 24.41 -1.01 17.71
N THR A 149 23.33 -0.48 17.13
CA THR A 149 22.17 0.08 17.88
C THR A 149 20.87 -0.69 17.67
N MET A 150 20.91 -1.81 16.95
CA MET A 150 19.71 -2.59 16.69
C MET A 150 19.29 -3.37 17.94
N ASN A 151 18.09 -3.11 18.43
CA ASN A 151 17.51 -3.82 19.57
C ASN A 151 17.53 -5.35 19.27
N PRO A 152 18.01 -6.21 20.21
CA PRO A 152 18.08 -7.66 20.00
C PRO A 152 16.74 -8.30 19.61
N TYR A 153 15.62 -7.69 19.98
CA TYR A 153 14.28 -8.16 19.68
C TYR A 153 13.71 -7.62 18.35
N ALA A 154 14.34 -6.62 17.71
CA ALA A 154 13.83 -6.03 16.47
C ALA A 154 13.77 -7.05 15.32
N ASN A 155 14.74 -7.96 15.27
CA ASN A 155 14.85 -9.02 14.25
C ASN A 155 14.65 -10.42 14.84
N TYR A 156 13.93 -10.54 15.96
CA TYR A 156 13.73 -11.80 16.67
C TYR A 156 13.14 -12.91 15.77
N TRP A 157 12.28 -12.54 14.83
CA TRP A 157 11.68 -13.46 13.86
C TRP A 157 12.72 -14.10 12.92
N MET A 158 13.82 -13.40 12.59
CA MET A 158 14.86 -13.94 11.70
C MET A 158 15.64 -15.10 12.35
N GLN A 159 15.78 -15.07 13.67
CA GLN A 159 16.52 -16.08 14.42
C GLN A 159 15.64 -17.28 14.81
N THR A 160 14.37 -17.02 15.13
CA THR A 160 13.47 -18.01 15.73
C THR A 160 12.41 -18.53 14.78
N GLY A 161 12.16 -17.83 13.66
CA GLY A 161 11.01 -18.06 12.79
C GLY A 161 9.66 -17.73 13.45
N LYS A 162 9.66 -17.09 14.63
CA LYS A 162 8.46 -16.78 15.42
C LYS A 162 8.23 -15.28 15.48
N GLY A 163 6.99 -14.85 15.31
CA GLY A 163 6.54 -13.47 15.49
C GLY A 163 5.41 -13.39 16.52
N PHE A 164 5.12 -12.17 16.98
CA PHE A 164 3.90 -11.92 17.74
C PHE A 164 2.74 -11.70 16.77
N ALA A 165 1.69 -12.51 16.89
CA ALA A 165 0.42 -12.25 16.24
C ALA A 165 -0.43 -11.39 17.20
N ILE A 166 -1.07 -10.36 16.65
CA ILE A 166 -2.10 -9.61 17.37
C ILE A 166 -3.43 -10.11 16.83
N ASP A 167 -4.13 -10.88 17.65
CA ASP A 167 -5.50 -11.27 17.37
C ASP A 167 -6.46 -10.15 17.81
N VAL A 168 -7.54 -9.98 17.07
CA VAL A 168 -8.58 -9.02 17.44
C VAL A 168 -9.75 -9.78 18.00
N GLU A 169 -10.04 -9.52 19.27
CA GLU A 169 -11.21 -10.06 19.92
C GLU A 169 -12.37 -9.06 19.86
N LEU A 170 -13.59 -9.58 19.70
CA LEU A 170 -14.79 -8.78 19.89
C LEU A 170 -14.83 -8.26 21.33
N THR A 171 -14.85 -6.94 21.47
CA THR A 171 -14.92 -6.29 22.78
C THR A 171 -16.05 -5.27 22.81
N ASP A 172 -16.67 -5.10 23.97
CA ASP A 172 -17.69 -4.08 24.17
C ASP A 172 -17.09 -2.69 23.96
N MET A 173 -17.66 -1.93 23.03
CA MET A 173 -17.24 -0.56 22.76
C MET A 173 -17.42 0.29 24.03
N LYS A 174 -16.33 0.82 24.57
CA LYS A 174 -16.37 1.78 25.67
C LYS A 174 -17.02 3.07 25.17
N LYS A 175 -18.30 3.26 25.53
CA LYS A 175 -19.13 4.40 25.10
C LYS A 175 -18.68 5.74 25.69
N THR A 176 -17.78 5.72 26.67
CA THR A 176 -17.23 6.90 27.34
C THR A 176 -15.72 6.74 27.47
N ALA A 177 -14.98 7.61 26.80
CA ALA A 177 -13.60 7.86 27.16
C ALA A 177 -13.62 8.77 28.41
N PRO A 178 -13.02 8.41 29.55
CA PRO A 178 -12.70 9.40 30.56
C PRO A 178 -11.68 10.36 29.93
N PHE A 179 -12.16 11.56 29.57
CA PHE A 179 -11.28 12.65 29.19
C PHE A 179 -10.42 13.01 30.41
N PRO A 180 -9.09 13.20 30.26
CA PRO A 180 -8.26 13.78 31.30
C PRO A 180 -8.62 15.24 31.56
#